data_AF-A0A132GII1-F1
#
_entry.id   AF-A0A132GII1-F1
#
_cell.length_a   1.000
_cell.length_b   1.000
_cell.length_c   1.000
_cell.angle_alpha   90.00
_cell.angle_beta   90.00
_cell.angle_gamma   90.00
#
_symmetry.space_group_name_H-M   'P 1'
#
loop_
_entity.id
_entity.type
_entity.pdbx_description
1 polymer ?
#
loop_
_entity_poly.entity_id
_entity_poly.type
_entity_poly.pdbx_seq_one_letter_code
_entity_poly.pdbx_strand_id
1 'polypeptide(L)'
;GYYNRIIAGNINQVLKVDSVVCDFSSYPYGAKTYARQMIIRSSNVTERTLVTECRLLNASRSDDNPNGFTIEGFTILENRDIQTVKR
;
A
#
# COMPACT_ATOMS: atom_id res chain seq x y z
N GLY A 1 6.22 19.07 2.50
CA GLY A 1 6.47 17.62 2.42
C GLY A 1 5.29 16.83 2.95
N TYR A 2 5.14 15.57 2.55
CA TYR A 2 4.07 14.65 3.01
C TYR A 2 4.08 14.51 4.54
N TYR A 3 5.22 14.18 5.14
CA TYR A 3 5.35 14.01 6.59
C TYR A 3 5.01 15.27 7.38
N ASN A 4 5.47 16.46 6.93
CA ASN A 4 5.09 17.73 7.57
C ASN A 4 3.56 17.95 7.56
N ARG A 5 2.85 17.52 6.52
CA ARG A 5 1.38 17.62 6.45
C ARG A 5 0.69 16.65 7.40
N ILE A 6 1.23 15.44 7.57
CA ILE A 6 0.72 14.46 8.53
C ILE A 6 0.86 14.99 9.96
N ILE A 7 2.06 15.48 10.30
CA ILE A 7 2.37 16.01 11.63
C ILE A 7 1.54 17.27 11.92
N ALA A 8 1.57 18.26 11.03
CA ALA A 8 0.84 19.53 11.23
C ALA A 8 -0.68 19.35 11.24
N GLY A 9 -1.20 18.35 10.51
CA GLY A 9 -2.63 18.04 10.46
C GLY A 9 -3.13 17.13 11.59
N ASN A 10 -2.25 16.74 12.54
CA ASN A 10 -2.52 15.73 13.57
C ASN A 10 -3.22 14.49 13.00
N ILE A 11 -2.64 13.96 11.91
CA ILE A 11 -3.19 12.84 11.15
C ILE A 11 -2.47 11.56 11.59
N ASN A 12 -3.23 10.53 11.93
CA ASN A 12 -2.72 9.17 12.07
C ASN A 12 -3.22 8.33 10.88
N GLN A 13 -2.29 7.80 10.08
CA GLN A 13 -2.62 6.96 8.93
C GLN A 13 -2.20 5.53 9.21
N VAL A 14 -3.17 4.62 9.13
CA VAL A 14 -2.97 3.18 9.31
C VAL A 14 -3.26 2.49 7.98
N LEU A 15 -2.33 1.67 7.51
CA LEU A 15 -2.53 0.80 6.36
C LEU A 15 -2.63 -0.64 6.84
N LYS A 16 -3.70 -1.34 6.46
CA LYS A 16 -3.90 -2.75 6.74
C LYS A 16 -3.94 -3.51 5.41
N VAL A 17 -2.99 -4.41 5.23
CA VAL A 17 -2.98 -5.31 4.06
C VAL A 17 -3.93 -6.47 4.35
N ASP A 18 -4.88 -6.69 3.45
CA ASP A 18 -5.84 -7.78 3.55
C ASP A 18 -5.28 -9.03 2.86
N SER A 19 -4.75 -8.88 1.64
CA SER A 19 -4.12 -9.97 0.90
C SER A 19 -3.16 -9.47 -0.18
N VAL A 20 -2.21 -10.34 -0.55
CA VAL A 20 -1.31 -10.14 -1.68
C VAL A 20 -1.41 -11.37 -2.57
N VAL A 21 -1.76 -11.16 -3.84
CA VAL A 21 -1.86 -12.21 -4.86
C VAL A 21 -0.68 -12.07 -5.78
N CYS A 22 0.15 -13.11 -5.85
CA CYS A 22 1.30 -13.16 -6.73
C CYS A 22 1.09 -14.24 -7.80
N ASP A 23 1.29 -13.88 -9.06
CA ASP A 23 1.29 -14.80 -10.18
C ASP A 23 2.73 -15.12 -10.59
N PHE A 24 3.15 -16.35 -10.33
CA PHE A 24 4.48 -16.87 -10.67
C PHE A 24 4.50 -17.66 -11.98
N SER A 25 3.41 -17.68 -12.76
CA SER A 25 3.31 -18.45 -14.01
C SER A 25 4.09 -17.82 -15.17
N SER A 26 4.23 -16.50 -15.18
CA SER A 26 4.95 -15.75 -16.22
C SER A 26 5.89 -14.72 -15.61
N TYR A 27 7.14 -14.72 -16.05
CA TYR A 27 8.13 -13.71 -15.65
C TYR A 27 8.03 -12.46 -16.56
N PRO A 28 8.13 -11.23 -16.01
CA PRO A 28 8.22 -10.88 -14.59
C PRO A 28 6.92 -11.12 -13.82
N TYR A 29 7.02 -11.52 -12.55
CA TYR A 29 5.87 -12.00 -11.77
C TYR A 29 4.93 -10.86 -11.39
N GLY A 30 3.65 -10.98 -11.73
CA GLY A 30 2.65 -9.98 -11.36
C GLY A 30 2.29 -10.11 -9.88
N ALA A 31 2.21 -8.98 -9.16
CA ALA A 31 1.74 -8.96 -7.78
C ALA A 31 0.66 -7.88 -7.60
N LYS A 32 -0.46 -8.27 -6.97
CA LYS A 32 -1.58 -7.39 -6.66
C LYS A 32 -1.83 -7.39 -5.17
N THR A 33 -1.85 -6.21 -4.58
CA THR A 33 -2.08 -6.02 -3.14
C THR A 33 -3.43 -5.37 -2.92
N TYR A 34 -4.22 -5.99 -2.04
CA TYR A 34 -5.49 -5.46 -1.57
C TYR A 34 -5.31 -5.02 -0.12
N ALA A 35 -5.59 -3.76 0.15
CA ALA A 35 -5.42 -3.15 1.44
C ALA A 35 -6.53 -2.15 1.73
N ARG A 36 -6.65 -1.79 3.01
CA ARG A 36 -7.48 -0.70 3.50
C ARG A 36 -6.62 0.32 4.21
N GLN A 37 -6.92 1.58 3.95
CA GLN A 37 -6.25 2.70 4.58
C GLN A 37 -7.24 3.44 5.48
N MET A 38 -6.89 3.63 6.74
CA MET A 38 -7.61 4.49 7.67
C MET A 38 -6.82 5.77 7.88
N ILE A 39 -7.49 6.91 7.71
CA ILE A 39 -6.96 8.24 7.97
C ILE A 39 -7.74 8.81 9.15
N ILE A 40 -7.11 8.84 10.31
CA ILE A 40 -7.68 9.30 11.56
C ILE A 40 -7.23 10.75 11.78
N ARG A 41 -8.19 11.66 11.86
CA ARG A 41 -7.98 13.07 12.22
C ARG A 41 -8.70 13.34 13.54
N SER A 42 -8.48 14.53 14.09
CA SER A 42 -9.21 14.99 15.28
C SER A 42 -10.73 15.03 15.06
N SER A 43 -11.17 15.43 13.87
CA SER A 43 -12.60 15.67 13.56
C SER A 43 -13.31 14.51 12.88
N ASN A 44 -12.59 13.61 12.21
CA ASN A 44 -13.18 12.52 11.45
C ASN A 44 -12.21 11.36 11.25
N VAL A 45 -12.78 10.22 10.88
CA VAL A 45 -12.06 9.02 10.44
C VAL A 45 -12.54 8.72 9.02
N THR A 46 -11.59 8.63 8.07
CA THR A 46 -11.87 8.27 6.68
C THR A 46 -11.23 6.92 6.37
N GLU A 47 -12.03 5.97 5.87
CA GLU A 47 -11.57 4.67 5.39
C GLU A 47 -11.52 4.67 3.85
N ARG A 48 -10.44 4.15 3.29
CA ARG A 48 -10.20 4.06 1.84
C ARG A 48 -9.84 2.65 1.44
N THR A 49 -10.34 2.21 0.28
CA THR A 49 -9.76 1.05 -0.41
C THR A 49 -8.40 1.44 -0.95
N LEU A 50 -7.45 0.51 -0.94
CA LEU A 50 -6.19 0.62 -1.65
C LEU A 50 -5.94 -0.67 -2.41
N VAL A 51 -5.92 -0.59 -3.74
CA VAL A 51 -5.50 -1.69 -4.60
C VAL A 51 -4.28 -1.25 -5.37
N THR A 52 -3.20 -2.02 -5.30
CA THR A 52 -1.97 -1.72 -6.03
C THR A 52 -1.51 -2.91 -6.83
N GLU A 53 -0.79 -2.64 -7.90
CA GLU A 53 -0.21 -3.64 -8.78
C GLU A 53 1.27 -3.32 -8.99
N CYS A 54 2.10 -4.36 -9.06
CA CYS A 54 3.50 -4.24 -9.39
C CYS A 54 4.01 -5.52 -10.06
N ARG A 55 5.26 -5.47 -10.53
CA ARG A 55 5.99 -6.61 -11.07
C ARG A 55 7.16 -6.94 -10.14
N LEU A 56 7.38 -8.22 -9.88
CA LEU A 56 8.49 -8.74 -9.11
C LEU A 56 9.52 -9.33 -10.06
N LEU A 57 10.72 -8.75 -10.06
CA LEU A 57 11.87 -9.23 -10.79
C LEU A 57 12.81 -9.96 -9.84
N ASN A 58 13.50 -10.99 -10.31
CA ASN A 58 14.49 -11.66 -9.47
C ASN A 58 15.68 -10.72 -9.24
N ALA A 59 16.09 -10.63 -7.98
CA ALA A 59 17.27 -9.92 -7.53
C ALA A 59 18.18 -10.87 -6.74
N SER A 60 19.46 -10.56 -6.68
CA SER A 60 20.39 -11.30 -5.81
C SER A 60 19.91 -11.21 -4.37
N ARG A 61 19.78 -12.36 -3.71
CA ARG A 61 19.46 -12.42 -2.28
C ARG A 61 20.61 -11.81 -1.47
N SER A 62 20.25 -11.00 -0.49
CA SER A 62 21.18 -10.42 0.48
C SER A 62 20.54 -10.44 1.86
N ASP A 63 21.31 -10.08 2.89
CA ASP A 63 20.77 -9.93 4.24
C ASP A 63 19.64 -8.88 4.28
N ASP A 64 19.75 -7.83 3.46
CA ASP A 64 18.73 -6.77 3.34
C ASP A 64 17.56 -7.13 2.39
N ASN A 65 17.72 -8.13 1.52
CA ASN A 65 16.68 -8.64 0.63
C ASN A 65 16.69 -10.18 0.57
N PRO A 66 16.25 -10.86 1.65
CA PRO A 66 16.30 -12.32 1.73
C PRO A 66 15.39 -12.99 0.70
N ASN A 67 14.32 -12.29 0.28
CA ASN A 67 13.38 -12.79 -0.72
C ASN A 67 13.93 -12.69 -2.15
N GLY A 68 14.90 -11.80 -2.40
CA GLY A 68 15.53 -11.66 -3.71
C GLY A 68 14.57 -11.18 -4.79
N PHE A 69 13.69 -10.22 -4.46
CA PHE A 69 12.81 -9.58 -5.44
C PHE A 69 13.04 -8.07 -5.51
N THR A 70 13.00 -7.53 -6.72
CA THR A 70 12.91 -6.10 -6.99
C THR A 70 11.48 -5.79 -7.44
N ILE A 71 10.86 -4.81 -6.79
CA ILE A 71 9.54 -4.29 -7.17
C ILE A 71 9.73 -3.26 -8.29
N GLU A 72 9.06 -3.47 -9.41
CA GLU A 72 9.01 -2.53 -10.53
C GLU A 72 7.56 -2.20 -10.91
N GLY A 73 7.35 -1.00 -11.47
CA GLY A 73 6.05 -0.62 -12.02
C GLY A 73 4.94 -0.49 -10.97
N PHE A 74 5.30 -0.15 -9.72
CA PHE A 74 4.34 0.00 -8.64
C PHE A 74 3.31 1.08 -8.97
N THR A 75 2.06 0.66 -9.15
CA THR A 75 0.96 1.51 -9.58
C THR A 75 -0.23 1.33 -8.65
N ILE A 76 -0.90 2.44 -8.33
CA ILE A 76 -2.14 2.42 -7.55
C ILE A 76 -3.31 2.27 -8.52
N LEU A 77 -4.01 1.15 -8.45
CA LEU A 77 -5.19 0.86 -9.26
C LEU A 77 -6.47 1.45 -8.65
N GLU A 78 -6.60 1.39 -7.32
CA GLU A 78 -7.74 1.97 -6.61
C GLU A 78 -7.26 2.68 -5.35
N ASN A 79 -7.80 3.88 -5.11
CA ASN A 79 -7.64 4.61 -3.86
C ASN A 79 -8.91 5.41 -3.57
N ARG A 80 -9.99 4.73 -3.18
CA ARG A 80 -11.32 5.32 -3.10
C ARG A 80 -11.82 5.40 -1.65
N ASP A 81 -12.47 6.50 -1.29
CA ASP A 81 -13.12 6.65 0.01
C ASP A 81 -14.32 5.70 0.11
N ILE A 82 -14.31 4.84 1.14
CA ILE A 82 -15.40 3.91 1.47
C ILE A 82 -16.37 4.58 2.43
N GLN A 83 -15.82 5.20 3.48
CA GLN A 83 -16.61 5.77 4.56
C GLN A 83 -15.86 6.94 5.19
N THR A 84 -16.61 7.97 5.60
CA THR A 84 -16.11 8.99 6.51
C THR A 84 -17.05 9.13 7.69
N VAL A 85 -16.55 8.88 8.90
CA VAL A 85 -17.29 8.99 10.16
C VAL A 85 -16.79 10.23 10.88
N LYS A 86 -17.70 11.15 11.23
CA LYS A 86 -17.35 12.28 12.11
C LYS A 86 -17.20 11.78 13.54
N ARG A 87 -16.19 12.30 14.24
CA ARG A 87 -15.94 11.98 15.63
C ARG A 87 -16.64 12.96 16.56
#